data_AF-A0A9Q2S2C0-F1
#
_entry.id   AF-A0A9Q2S2C0-F1
#
_cell.length_a   1.000
_cell.length_b   1.000
_cell.length_c   1.000
_cell.angle_alpha   90.00
_cell.angle_beta   90.00
_cell.angle_gamma   90.00
#
_symmetry.space_group_name_H-M   'P 1'
#
loop_
_entity.id
_entity.type
_entity.pdbx_description
1 polymer ?
#
loop_
_entity_poly.entity_id
_entity_poly.type
_entity_poly.pdbx_seq_one_letter_code
_entity_poly.pdbx_strand_id
1 'polypeptide(L)'
;MADVKSFRPAPDVDLAVSWNGGGRSYSGRLAQISDRYIEILRHNLPPQMSEAEMNAVCDALNGTWLQPAAMIEGAIELEVSDAMPELAEKWSIDKEVLLKKLRGMNFAQSVALLEVVEKYWANIRNK
;
A
#
# COMPACT_ATOMS: atom_id res chain seq x y z
N MET A 1 -53.34 5.91 -10.36
CA MET A 1 -52.29 4.98 -10.78
C MET A 1 -51.06 5.27 -9.92
N ALA A 2 -50.59 4.27 -9.17
CA ALA A 2 -49.53 4.44 -8.18
C ALA A 2 -48.15 4.59 -8.82
N ASP A 3 -47.37 5.49 -8.24
CA ASP A 3 -45.95 5.77 -8.52
C ASP A 3 -45.10 4.52 -8.18
N VAL A 4 -44.60 3.84 -9.20
CA VAL A 4 -43.71 2.68 -9.03
C VAL A 4 -42.33 3.21 -8.66
N LYS A 5 -42.08 3.36 -7.35
CA LYS A 5 -40.72 3.51 -6.82
C LYS A 5 -39.92 2.29 -7.28
N SER A 6 -38.98 2.50 -8.21
CA SER A 6 -38.08 1.45 -8.68
C SER A 6 -37.38 0.83 -7.46
N PHE A 7 -37.67 -0.44 -7.18
CA PHE A 7 -36.88 -1.22 -6.25
C PHE A 7 -35.48 -1.35 -6.84
N ARG A 8 -34.54 -0.54 -6.36
CA ARG A 8 -33.13 -0.77 -6.60
C ARG A 8 -32.66 -1.70 -5.48
N PRO A 9 -32.41 -2.99 -5.74
CA PRO A 9 -31.71 -3.79 -4.75
C PRO A 9 -30.43 -3.03 -4.39
N ALA A 10 -30.11 -2.98 -3.09
CA ALA A 10 -28.85 -2.41 -2.66
C ALA A 10 -27.75 -3.04 -3.53
N PRO A 11 -26.90 -2.25 -4.20
CA PRO A 11 -25.81 -2.84 -4.94
C PRO A 11 -25.07 -3.76 -3.99
N ASP A 12 -24.73 -4.96 -4.47
CA ASP A 12 -23.76 -5.82 -3.81
C ASP A 12 -22.63 -4.92 -3.31
N VAL A 13 -22.20 -5.09 -2.06
CA VAL A 13 -21.24 -4.17 -1.42
C VAL A 13 -19.99 -4.07 -2.29
N ASP A 14 -19.60 -5.16 -2.95
CA ASP A 14 -18.47 -5.23 -3.88
C ASP A 14 -18.74 -4.45 -5.19
N LEU A 15 -19.97 -4.50 -5.71
CA LEU A 15 -20.40 -3.67 -6.83
C LEU A 15 -20.54 -2.19 -6.43
N ALA A 16 -20.88 -1.88 -5.18
CA ALA A 16 -21.02 -0.52 -4.67
C ALA A 16 -19.65 0.18 -4.57
N VAL A 17 -18.59 -0.56 -4.21
CA VAL A 17 -17.21 -0.07 -4.16
C VAL A 17 -16.69 0.30 -5.55
N SER A 18 -17.07 -0.48 -6.57
CA SER A 18 -16.69 -0.24 -7.98
C SER A 18 -17.63 0.74 -8.72
N TRP A 19 -18.76 1.12 -8.12
CA TRP A 19 -19.74 1.98 -8.76
C TRP A 19 -19.31 3.46 -8.79
N ASN A 20 -19.29 4.03 -9.99
CA ASN A 20 -18.97 5.44 -10.24
C ASN A 20 -20.19 6.37 -10.19
N GLY A 21 -21.39 5.86 -9.89
CA GLY A 21 -22.63 6.59 -10.13
C GLY A 21 -22.97 7.62 -9.07
N GLY A 22 -23.22 8.84 -9.53
CA GLY A 22 -23.68 9.93 -8.67
C GLY A 22 -23.35 11.31 -9.24
N GLY A 23 -23.61 11.56 -10.52
CA GLY A 23 -23.60 12.91 -11.12
C GLY A 23 -22.28 13.70 -11.07
N ARG A 24 -21.18 13.12 -10.61
CA ARG A 24 -19.86 13.78 -10.59
C ARG A 24 -19.11 13.53 -11.89
N SER A 25 -18.29 14.50 -12.28
CA SER A 25 -17.31 14.29 -13.35
C SER A 25 -16.30 13.21 -12.96
N TYR A 26 -15.71 12.56 -13.96
CA TYR A 26 -14.63 11.58 -13.77
C TYR A 26 -13.45 12.17 -12.96
N SER A 27 -13.04 13.40 -13.28
CA SER A 27 -11.99 14.12 -12.54
C SER A 27 -12.36 14.37 -11.08
N GLY A 28 -13.61 14.76 -10.80
CA GLY A 28 -14.10 14.95 -9.43
C GLY A 28 -14.13 13.64 -8.64
N ARG A 29 -14.42 12.50 -9.30
CA ARG A 29 -14.36 11.19 -8.67
C ARG A 29 -12.92 10.78 -8.36
N LEU A 30 -11.99 10.94 -9.30
CA LEU A 30 -10.57 10.64 -9.10
C LEU A 30 -9.98 11.46 -7.94
N ALA A 31 -10.21 12.77 -7.92
CA ALA A 31 -9.73 13.64 -6.84
C ALA A 31 -10.21 13.16 -5.47
N GLN A 32 -11.48 12.75 -5.35
CA GLN A 32 -12.01 12.19 -4.12
C GLN A 32 -11.37 10.84 -3.73
N ILE A 33 -11.10 9.96 -4.71
CA ILE A 33 -10.41 8.68 -4.43
C ILE A 33 -9.00 8.97 -3.93
N SER A 34 -8.26 9.86 -4.61
CA SER A 34 -6.91 10.25 -4.22
C SER A 34 -6.87 10.86 -2.82
N ASP A 35 -7.78 11.77 -2.49
CA ASP A 35 -7.90 12.36 -1.15
C ASP A 35 -8.06 11.30 -0.06
N ARG A 36 -9.02 10.38 -0.24
CA ARG A 36 -9.25 9.26 0.71
C ARG A 36 -8.06 8.32 0.80
N TYR A 37 -7.43 8.02 -0.34
CA TYR A 37 -6.25 7.17 -0.38
C TYR A 37 -5.10 7.79 0.42
N ILE A 38 -4.83 9.08 0.24
CA ILE A 38 -3.80 9.80 1.01
C ILE A 38 -4.06 9.71 2.52
N GLU A 39 -5.31 9.88 2.95
CA GLU A 39 -5.66 9.73 4.37
C GLU A 39 -5.50 8.29 4.88
N ILE A 40 -5.86 7.28 4.07
CA ILE A 40 -5.58 5.88 4.39
C ILE A 40 -4.07 5.68 4.61
N LEU A 41 -3.22 6.18 3.72
CA LEU A 41 -1.77 6.04 3.86
C LEU A 41 -1.27 6.73 5.14
N ARG A 42 -1.69 7.98 5.39
CA ARG A 42 -1.28 8.76 6.57
C ARG A 42 -1.63 8.05 7.88
N HIS A 43 -2.81 7.45 7.95
CA HIS A 43 -3.26 6.72 9.14
C HIS A 43 -2.63 5.32 9.30
N ASN A 44 -2.00 4.78 8.25
CA ASN A 44 -1.44 3.44 8.24
C ASN A 44 0.09 3.42 8.02
N LEU A 45 0.78 4.56 8.13
CA LEU A 45 2.24 4.58 8.15
C LEU A 45 2.76 3.64 9.26
N PRO A 46 3.68 2.72 8.97
CA PRO A 46 4.14 1.74 9.95
C PRO A 46 4.95 2.43 11.07
N PRO A 47 4.44 2.49 12.32
CA PRO A 47 5.00 3.34 13.35
C PRO A 47 6.21 2.72 14.09
N GLN A 48 6.78 1.60 13.62
CA GLN A 48 7.74 0.79 14.40
C GLN A 48 8.92 0.24 13.61
N MET A 49 9.47 1.01 12.67
CA MET A 49 10.71 0.66 11.98
C MET A 49 11.83 1.64 12.37
N SER A 50 13.00 1.09 12.69
CA SER A 50 14.20 1.89 12.81
C SER A 50 14.64 2.40 11.43
N GLU A 51 15.52 3.40 11.41
CA GLU A 51 16.11 3.90 10.17
C GLU A 51 16.85 2.80 9.40
N ALA A 52 17.62 1.96 10.10
CA ALA A 52 18.34 0.84 9.51
C ALA A 52 17.40 -0.20 8.89
N GLU A 53 16.29 -0.51 9.56
CA GLU A 53 15.26 -1.41 9.02
C GLU A 53 14.59 -0.83 7.78
N MET A 54 14.28 0.48 7.78
CA MET A 54 13.70 1.16 6.62
C MET A 54 14.65 1.15 5.43
N ASN A 55 15.95 1.39 5.66
CA ASN A 55 16.96 1.34 4.61
C ASN A 55 17.14 -0.07 4.04
N ALA A 56 17.10 -1.11 4.89
CA ALA A 56 17.11 -2.49 4.44
C ALA A 56 15.90 -2.81 3.56
N VAL A 57 14.70 -2.37 3.93
CA VAL A 57 13.50 -2.53 3.09
C VAL A 57 13.64 -1.78 1.76
N CYS A 58 14.14 -0.54 1.77
CA CYS A 58 14.34 0.23 0.54
C CYS A 58 15.30 -0.48 -0.42
N ASP A 59 16.38 -1.05 0.09
CA ASP A 59 17.35 -1.83 -0.68
C ASP A 59 16.75 -3.12 -1.23
N ALA A 60 16.03 -3.88 -0.40
CA ALA A 60 15.40 -5.14 -0.81
C ALA A 60 14.40 -4.92 -1.94
N LEU A 61 13.62 -3.84 -1.87
CA LEU A 61 12.61 -3.50 -2.85
C LEU A 61 13.15 -2.68 -4.04
N ASN A 62 14.46 -2.50 -4.16
CA ASN A 62 15.05 -1.75 -5.25
C ASN A 62 14.88 -2.50 -6.59
N GLY A 63 13.98 -2.00 -7.43
CA GLY A 63 13.66 -2.61 -8.72
C GLY A 63 12.51 -3.62 -8.66
N THR A 64 11.89 -3.83 -7.50
CA THR A 64 10.71 -4.66 -7.35
C THR A 64 9.49 -3.96 -7.95
N TRP A 65 8.65 -4.73 -8.67
CA TRP A 65 7.43 -4.24 -9.30
C TRP A 65 6.18 -4.91 -8.70
N LEU A 66 5.48 -4.21 -7.81
CA LEU A 66 4.29 -4.73 -7.11
C LEU A 66 2.99 -4.18 -7.68
N GLN A 67 2.76 -4.41 -8.99
CA GLN A 67 1.49 -4.05 -9.64
C GLN A 67 0.87 -5.24 -10.39
N PRO A 68 -0.47 -5.42 -10.31
CA PRO A 68 -1.45 -4.53 -9.67
C PRO A 68 -1.43 -4.61 -8.14
N ALA A 69 -2.08 -3.67 -7.45
CA ALA A 69 -2.03 -3.52 -5.99
C ALA A 69 -2.40 -4.78 -5.19
N ALA A 70 -3.17 -5.71 -5.79
CA ALA A 70 -3.47 -7.01 -5.19
C ALA A 70 -2.20 -7.86 -4.92
N MET A 71 -1.10 -7.61 -5.63
CA MET A 71 0.18 -8.30 -5.40
C MET A 71 0.91 -7.84 -4.14
N ILE A 72 0.51 -6.72 -3.52
CA ILE A 72 1.24 -6.15 -2.38
C ILE A 72 1.09 -7.02 -1.12
N GLU A 73 -0.02 -7.76 -1.00
CA GLU A 73 -0.26 -8.63 0.15
C GLU A 73 0.81 -9.72 0.24
N GLY A 74 1.59 -9.72 1.32
CA GLY A 74 2.67 -10.68 1.56
C GLY A 74 3.96 -10.44 0.76
N ALA A 75 3.90 -9.77 -0.41
CA ALA A 75 5.08 -9.64 -1.28
C ALA A 75 6.26 -8.88 -0.64
N ILE A 76 6.00 -7.83 0.15
CA ILE A 76 7.09 -7.06 0.79
C ILE A 76 7.91 -7.95 1.73
N GLU A 77 7.26 -8.81 2.52
CA GLU A 77 7.98 -9.71 3.43
C GLU A 77 8.79 -10.75 2.67
N LEU A 78 8.25 -11.29 1.56
CA LEU A 78 8.94 -12.24 0.70
C LEU A 78 10.20 -11.62 0.08
N GLU A 79 10.09 -10.45 -0.54
CA GLU A 79 11.22 -9.76 -1.18
C GLU A 79 12.30 -9.40 -0.15
N VAL A 80 11.91 -8.94 1.03
CA VAL A 80 12.86 -8.66 2.12
C VAL A 80 13.50 -9.94 2.63
N SER A 81 12.76 -11.03 2.77
CA SER A 81 13.28 -12.33 3.20
C SER A 81 14.28 -12.91 2.20
N ASP A 82 14.02 -12.78 0.90
CA ASP A 82 14.90 -13.28 -0.17
C ASP A 82 16.23 -12.52 -0.25
N ALA A 83 16.25 -11.26 0.22
CA ALA A 83 17.47 -10.44 0.31
C ALA A 83 18.28 -10.65 1.61
N MET A 84 17.89 -11.63 2.44
CA MET A 84 18.61 -12.02 3.66
C MET A 84 19.49 -13.24 3.42
N PRO A 85 20.64 -13.37 4.11
CA PRO A 85 21.09 -12.58 5.27
C PRO A 85 21.88 -11.30 4.95
N GLU A 86 22.19 -11.02 3.68
CA GLU A 86 23.13 -9.98 3.27
C GLU A 86 22.70 -8.58 3.73
N LEU A 87 21.41 -8.25 3.63
CA LEU A 87 20.91 -6.95 4.09
C LEU A 87 20.89 -6.81 5.61
N ALA A 88 20.69 -7.91 6.34
CA ALA A 88 20.74 -7.88 7.80
C ALA A 88 22.15 -7.52 8.30
N GLU A 89 23.17 -8.09 7.67
CA GLU A 89 24.57 -7.75 7.96
C GLU A 89 24.88 -6.31 7.56
N LYS A 90 24.55 -5.92 6.32
CA LYS A 90 24.82 -4.57 5.78
C LYS A 90 24.24 -3.47 6.65
N TRP A 91 23.00 -3.62 7.11
CA TRP A 91 22.29 -2.62 7.89
C TRP A 91 22.36 -2.85 9.39
N SER A 92 23.06 -3.91 9.84
CA SER A 92 23.20 -4.27 11.26
C SER A 92 21.85 -4.43 11.98
N ILE A 93 20.92 -5.16 11.37
CA ILE A 93 19.57 -5.38 11.90
C ILE A 93 19.33 -6.86 12.25
N ASP A 94 18.37 -7.10 13.15
CA ASP A 94 17.85 -8.45 13.42
C ASP A 94 16.81 -8.82 12.36
N LYS A 95 17.14 -9.78 11.50
CA LYS A 95 16.27 -10.24 10.42
C LYS A 95 14.93 -10.78 10.91
N GLU A 96 14.91 -11.53 12.02
CA GLU A 96 13.69 -12.20 12.50
C GLU A 96 12.73 -11.17 13.11
N VAL A 97 13.28 -10.14 13.76
CA VAL A 97 12.49 -9.01 14.26
C VAL A 97 11.88 -8.23 13.10
N LEU A 98 12.64 -7.94 12.04
CA LEU A 98 12.12 -7.24 10.87
C LEU A 98 11.04 -8.05 10.14
N LEU A 99 11.31 -9.32 9.80
CA LEU A 99 10.36 -10.17 9.09
C LEU A 99 9.06 -10.36 9.89
N LYS A 100 9.16 -10.47 11.23
CA LYS A 100 7.98 -10.51 12.10
C LYS A 100 7.15 -9.23 12.03
N LYS A 101 7.78 -8.05 11.96
CA LYS A 101 7.07 -6.78 11.78
C LYS A 101 6.36 -6.73 10.43
N LEU A 102 7.04 -7.11 9.35
CA LEU A 102 6.50 -7.11 7.99
C LEU A 102 5.32 -8.08 7.84
N ARG A 103 5.45 -9.29 8.37
CA ARG A 103 4.37 -10.29 8.37
C ARG A 103 3.14 -9.86 9.20
N GLY A 104 3.36 -9.02 10.21
CA GLY A 104 2.30 -8.46 11.04
C GLY A 104 1.55 -7.28 10.40
N MET A 105 1.97 -6.80 9.23
CA MET A 105 1.32 -5.67 8.57
C MET A 105 0.00 -6.10 7.95
N ASN A 106 -1.02 -5.25 8.11
CA ASN A 106 -2.22 -5.34 7.29
C ASN A 106 -1.96 -4.75 5.89
N PHE A 107 -2.88 -5.01 4.96
CA PHE A 107 -2.75 -4.55 3.57
C PHE A 107 -2.52 -3.03 3.44
N ALA A 108 -3.26 -2.20 4.19
CA ALA A 108 -3.10 -0.75 4.12
C ALA A 108 -1.72 -0.28 4.60
N GLN A 109 -1.15 -0.95 5.61
CA GLN A 109 0.21 -0.70 6.09
C GLN A 109 1.26 -1.09 5.06
N SER A 110 1.09 -2.24 4.39
CA SER A 110 1.97 -2.67 3.30
C SER A 110 1.97 -1.69 2.14
N VAL A 111 0.79 -1.21 1.74
CA VAL A 111 0.65 -0.17 0.70
C VAL A 111 1.33 1.13 1.14
N ALA A 112 1.12 1.56 2.39
CA ALA A 112 1.77 2.76 2.93
C ALA A 112 3.30 2.65 2.96
N LEU A 113 3.84 1.48 3.31
CA LEU A 113 5.27 1.22 3.27
C LEU A 113 5.83 1.28 1.83
N LEU A 114 5.16 0.61 0.88
CA LEU A 114 5.59 0.62 -0.53
C LEU A 114 5.61 2.05 -1.09
N GLU A 115 4.59 2.86 -0.81
CA GLU A 115 4.52 4.26 -1.22
C GLU A 115 5.67 5.13 -0.68
N VAL A 116 6.15 4.83 0.53
CA VAL A 116 7.33 5.50 1.11
C VAL A 116 8.59 5.09 0.34
N VAL A 117 8.75 3.81 0.06
CA VAL A 117 9.92 3.26 -0.67
C VAL A 117 9.97 3.78 -2.11
N GLU A 118 8.85 3.80 -2.83
CA GLU A 118 8.78 4.33 -4.19
C GLU A 118 9.15 5.82 -4.23
N LYS A 119 8.66 6.61 -3.27
CA LYS A 119 9.00 8.03 -3.13
C LYS A 119 10.47 8.23 -2.80
N TYR A 120 11.06 7.38 -1.95
CA TYR A 120 12.48 7.42 -1.63
C TYR A 120 13.33 7.29 -2.90
N TRP A 121 13.09 6.27 -3.72
CA TRP A 121 13.84 6.05 -4.96
C TRP A 121 13.55 7.10 -6.04
N ALA A 122 12.32 7.58 -6.14
CA ALA A 122 11.98 8.68 -7.04
C ALA A 122 12.75 9.96 -6.70
N ASN A 123 12.90 10.27 -5.41
CA ASN A 123 13.61 11.47 -4.96
C ASN A 123 15.13 11.40 -5.16
N ILE A 124 15.72 10.19 -5.15
CA ILE A 124 17.15 10.01 -5.41
C ILE A 124 17.46 10.14 -6.90
N ARG A 125 16.61 9.60 -7.79
CA ARG A 125 16.81 9.69 -9.25
C ARG A 125 16.73 11.11 -9.81
N ASN A 126 16.05 12.01 -9.09
CA ASN A 126 15.85 13.41 -9.51
C ASN A 126 16.94 14.37 -8.97
N LYS A 127 17.99 13.84 -8.34
CA LYS A 127 19.18 14.61 -7.91
C LYS A 127 20.35 14.33 -8.84
#